data_AF-A0A1I3QG68-F1
#
_entry.id   AF-A0A1I3QG68-F1
#
_cell.length_a   1.000
_cell.length_b   1.000
_cell.length_c   1.000
_cell.angle_alpha   90.00
_cell.angle_beta   90.00
_cell.angle_gamma   90.00
#
_symmetry.space_group_name_H-M   'P 1'
#
loop_
_entity.id
_entity.type
_entity.pdbx_description
1 polymer ?
#
loop_
_entity_poly.entity_id
_entity_poly.type
_entity_poly.pdbx_seq_one_letter_code
_entity_poly.pdbx_strand_id
1 'polypeptide(L)'
;MLDDAPSYPFRGPWLERTARGSLLVLGSVLLAPAVLLAGYCIRVLEATFEGREEPPPLEGWRDLSRRGVGAVAIGCCYLVGPLVVGAVAGVALGSVGYYALGVLAPLVTSEAAIWGVSLVAAAIAALLALVFVAVTLVIYYLLPAALAVYARTGTVRAAFDRSTLQGIALSGRYFLSMAVLQLLPLVVPVVAVVCLLTVVGTVVLPAIPFVAVLVSFRLVGVAVADASGRVVDNHERVPERVPAD
;
A
#
# COMPACT_ATOMS: atom_id res chain seq x y z
N MET A 1 3.36 -4.29 20.08
CA MET A 1 2.41 -4.05 18.98
C MET A 1 3.07 -4.22 17.61
N LEU A 2 4.15 -3.50 17.29
CA LEU A 2 4.88 -3.68 16.02
C LEU A 2 5.68 -5.01 16.00
N ASP A 3 6.17 -5.43 17.16
CA ASP A 3 6.98 -6.65 17.32
C ASP A 3 6.19 -7.95 17.04
N ASP A 4 4.86 -7.89 17.12
CA ASP A 4 4.00 -9.06 16.89
C ASP A 4 3.73 -9.30 15.40
N ALA A 5 3.84 -8.26 14.56
CA ALA A 5 3.50 -8.33 13.14
C ALA A 5 4.30 -9.40 12.36
N PRO A 6 5.61 -9.59 12.58
CA PRO A 6 6.37 -10.65 11.91
C PRO A 6 5.93 -12.07 12.30
N SER A 7 5.45 -12.26 13.53
CA SER A 7 4.97 -13.56 14.02
C SER A 7 3.57 -13.91 13.53
N TYR A 8 2.77 -12.90 13.18
CA TYR A 8 1.35 -13.03 12.85
C TYR A 8 1.05 -14.07 11.75
N PRO A 9 1.77 -14.13 10.61
CA PRO A 9 1.48 -15.09 9.54
C PRO A 9 1.60 -16.56 9.96
N PHE A 10 2.42 -16.84 10.98
CA PHE A 10 2.75 -18.19 11.44
C PHE A 10 1.80 -18.71 12.53
N ARG A 11 0.80 -17.93 12.94
CA ARG A 11 -0.19 -18.35 13.94
C ARG A 11 -1.28 -19.23 13.31
N GLY A 12 -1.69 -20.27 14.05
CA GLY A 12 -2.66 -21.27 13.62
C GLY A 12 -2.17 -22.15 12.45
N PRO A 13 -3.07 -22.63 11.56
CA PRO A 13 -2.72 -23.49 10.43
C PRO A 13 -2.01 -22.72 9.31
N TRP A 14 -0.75 -22.33 9.56
CA TRP A 14 0.02 -21.46 8.69
C TRP A 14 0.43 -22.12 7.36
N LEU A 15 0.71 -23.42 7.36
CA LEU A 15 1.23 -24.12 6.18
C LEU A 15 0.19 -24.19 5.04
N GLU A 16 -1.04 -24.59 5.35
CA GLU A 16 -2.14 -24.66 4.38
C GLU A 16 -2.47 -23.28 3.80
N ARG A 17 -2.55 -22.28 4.68
CA ARG A 17 -2.80 -20.88 4.31
C ARG A 17 -1.69 -20.34 3.41
N THR A 18 -0.44 -20.60 3.77
CA THR A 18 0.72 -20.13 3.01
C THR A 18 0.80 -20.82 1.66
N ALA A 19 0.52 -22.12 1.58
CA ALA A 19 0.48 -22.84 0.31
C ALA A 19 -0.60 -22.29 -0.65
N ARG A 20 -1.84 -22.11 -0.18
CA ARG A 20 -2.92 -21.52 -0.99
C ARG A 20 -2.65 -20.05 -1.32
N GLY A 21 -2.14 -19.29 -0.36
CA GLY A 21 -1.78 -17.88 -0.52
C GLY A 21 -0.68 -17.68 -1.54
N SER A 22 0.35 -18.53 -1.50
CA SER A 22 1.44 -18.56 -2.49
C SER A 22 0.91 -18.83 -3.90
N LEU A 23 -0.03 -19.76 -4.04
CA LEU A 23 -0.69 -20.03 -5.33
C LEU A 23 -1.46 -18.80 -5.84
N LEU A 24 -2.14 -18.06 -4.95
CA LEU A 24 -2.78 -16.80 -5.33
C LEU A 24 -1.78 -15.72 -5.73
N VAL A 25 -0.63 -15.63 -5.04
CA VAL A 25 0.42 -14.68 -5.42
C VAL A 25 1.01 -15.03 -6.78
N LEU A 26 1.32 -16.30 -7.06
CA LEU A 26 1.76 -16.73 -8.40
C LEU A 26 0.70 -16.45 -9.46
N GLY A 27 -0.55 -16.77 -9.14
CA GLY A 27 -1.69 -16.52 -10.00
C GLY A 27 -2.05 -15.05 -10.13
N SER A 28 -1.47 -14.13 -9.34
CA SER A 28 -1.88 -12.71 -9.33
C SER A 28 -1.53 -11.96 -10.61
N VAL A 29 -0.70 -12.54 -11.48
CA VAL A 29 -0.56 -12.10 -12.88
C VAL A 29 -1.89 -12.15 -13.63
N LEU A 30 -2.78 -13.06 -13.20
CA LEU A 30 -4.17 -13.10 -13.61
C LEU A 30 -5.00 -12.21 -12.68
N LEU A 31 -5.94 -11.46 -13.25
CA LEU A 31 -6.78 -10.54 -12.49
C LEU A 31 -7.63 -11.25 -11.43
N ALA A 32 -8.09 -12.48 -11.69
CA ALA A 32 -8.97 -13.21 -10.77
C ALA A 32 -8.30 -13.61 -9.44
N PRO A 33 -7.11 -14.25 -9.41
CA PRO A 33 -6.35 -14.47 -8.18
C PRO A 33 -5.94 -13.17 -7.47
N ALA A 34 -5.61 -12.11 -8.21
CA ALA A 34 -5.31 -10.80 -7.62
C ALA A 34 -6.49 -10.23 -6.84
N VAL A 35 -7.71 -10.33 -7.39
CA VAL A 35 -8.95 -9.94 -6.70
C VAL A 35 -9.14 -10.77 -5.42
N LEU A 36 -8.93 -12.08 -5.47
CA LEU A 36 -9.06 -12.94 -4.29
C LEU A 36 -8.03 -12.59 -3.20
N LEU A 37 -6.78 -12.35 -3.59
CA LEU A 37 -5.72 -11.93 -2.68
C LEU A 37 -6.06 -10.58 -2.04
N ALA A 38 -6.51 -9.61 -2.82
CA ALA A 38 -6.94 -8.31 -2.31
C ALA A 38 -8.09 -8.44 -1.29
N GLY A 39 -9.07 -9.29 -1.59
CA GLY A 39 -10.16 -9.59 -0.65
C GLY A 39 -9.67 -10.22 0.66
N TYR A 40 -8.67 -11.09 0.57
CA TYR A 40 -8.04 -11.68 1.76
C TYR A 40 -7.31 -10.63 2.59
N CYS A 41 -6.60 -9.69 1.96
CA CYS A 41 -5.97 -8.57 2.65
C CYS A 41 -6.98 -7.69 3.42
N ILE A 42 -8.14 -7.43 2.82
CA ILE A 42 -9.24 -6.72 3.51
C ILE A 42 -9.75 -7.51 4.71
N ARG A 43 -9.93 -8.83 4.57
CA ARG A 43 -10.35 -9.70 5.67
C ARG A 43 -9.32 -9.73 6.82
N VAL A 44 -8.03 -9.63 6.52
CA VAL A 44 -6.96 -9.51 7.52
C VAL A 44 -7.04 -8.17 8.27
N LEU A 45 -7.33 -7.07 7.58
CA LEU A 45 -7.57 -5.77 8.20
C LEU A 45 -8.78 -5.82 9.14
N GLU A 46 -9.90 -6.40 8.70
CA GLU A 46 -11.09 -6.58 9.53
C GLU A 46 -10.80 -7.42 10.77
N ALA A 47 -10.14 -8.57 10.60
CA ALA A 47 -9.73 -9.41 11.73
C ALA A 47 -8.82 -8.64 12.71
N THR A 48 -8.00 -7.72 12.19
CA THR A 48 -7.16 -6.85 13.02
C THR A 48 -7.95 -5.82 13.80
N PHE A 49 -8.97 -5.20 13.19
CA PHE A 49 -9.88 -4.28 13.88
C PHE A 49 -10.76 -4.97 14.92
N GLU A 50 -11.06 -6.25 14.73
CA GLU A 50 -11.76 -7.08 15.70
C GLU A 50 -10.83 -7.61 16.82
N GLY A 51 -9.54 -7.24 16.82
CA GLY A 51 -8.59 -7.68 17.83
C GLY A 51 -8.17 -9.15 17.72
N ARG A 52 -8.47 -9.82 16.60
CA ARG A 52 -8.07 -11.23 16.42
C ARG A 52 -6.56 -11.35 16.29
N GLU A 53 -6.00 -12.25 17.07
CA GLU A 53 -4.56 -12.53 17.09
C GLU A 53 -4.11 -13.50 16.00
N GLU A 54 -5.03 -14.27 15.44
CA GLU A 54 -4.74 -15.25 14.38
C GLU A 54 -5.20 -14.74 13.01
N PRO A 55 -4.47 -15.07 11.92
CA PRO A 55 -4.90 -14.74 10.58
C PRO A 55 -6.18 -15.50 10.19
N PRO A 56 -7.16 -14.84 9.55
CA PRO A 56 -8.38 -15.50 9.10
C PRO A 56 -8.07 -16.65 8.10
N PRO A 57 -8.93 -17.68 8.04
CA PRO A 57 -8.78 -18.76 7.07
C PRO A 57 -8.99 -18.25 5.64
N LEU A 58 -8.22 -18.81 4.70
CA LEU A 58 -8.32 -18.49 3.27
C LEU A 58 -9.40 -19.38 2.63
N GLU A 59 -10.64 -19.01 2.92
CA GLU A 59 -11.85 -19.71 2.50
C GLU A 59 -12.94 -18.71 2.10
N GLY A 60 -14.05 -19.20 1.53
CA GLY A 60 -15.18 -18.34 1.17
C GLY A 60 -14.89 -17.47 -0.05
N TRP A 61 -14.47 -18.10 -1.15
CA TRP A 61 -14.07 -17.44 -2.41
C TRP A 61 -15.01 -16.34 -2.88
N ARG A 62 -16.33 -16.53 -2.72
CA ARG A 62 -17.36 -15.55 -3.10
C ARG A 62 -17.26 -14.28 -2.25
N ASP A 63 -17.11 -14.40 -0.94
CA ASP A 63 -16.98 -13.26 -0.02
C ASP A 63 -15.65 -12.53 -0.26
N LEU A 64 -14.55 -13.28 -0.40
CA LEU A 64 -13.24 -12.73 -0.77
C LEU A 64 -13.31 -11.96 -2.09
N SER A 65 -13.95 -12.51 -3.12
CA SER A 65 -14.07 -11.83 -4.42
C SER A 65 -14.83 -10.50 -4.32
N ARG A 66 -15.92 -10.43 -3.53
CA ARG A 66 -16.72 -9.22 -3.37
C ARG A 66 -15.92 -8.09 -2.72
N ARG A 67 -15.19 -8.41 -1.66
CA ARG A 67 -14.30 -7.46 -0.96
C ARG A 67 -13.11 -7.09 -1.84
N GLY A 68 -12.57 -8.07 -2.55
CA GLY A 68 -11.48 -7.92 -3.49
C GLY A 68 -11.77 -6.96 -4.62
N VAL A 69 -12.97 -7.03 -5.21
CA VAL A 69 -13.38 -6.09 -6.27
C VAL A 69 -13.38 -4.66 -5.76
N GLY A 70 -13.87 -4.41 -4.55
CA GLY A 70 -13.81 -3.08 -3.93
C GLY A 70 -12.38 -2.62 -3.68
N ALA A 71 -11.53 -3.48 -3.13
CA ALA A 71 -10.12 -3.18 -2.88
C ALA A 71 -9.33 -2.90 -4.17
N VAL A 72 -9.56 -3.70 -5.21
CA VAL A 72 -8.96 -3.51 -6.54
C VAL A 72 -9.48 -2.22 -7.17
N ALA A 73 -10.78 -1.93 -7.08
CA ALA A 73 -11.34 -0.67 -7.58
C ALA A 73 -10.70 0.54 -6.89
N ILE A 74 -10.51 0.50 -5.56
CA ILE A 74 -9.79 1.55 -4.82
C ILE A 74 -8.35 1.65 -5.33
N GLY A 75 -7.62 0.54 -5.39
CA GLY A 75 -6.25 0.52 -5.90
C GLY A 75 -6.14 1.08 -7.32
N CYS A 76 -7.06 0.71 -8.21
CA CYS A 76 -7.14 1.23 -9.56
C CYS A 76 -7.41 2.73 -9.59
N CYS A 77 -8.33 3.26 -8.77
CA CYS A 77 -8.56 4.71 -8.70
C CYS A 77 -7.32 5.47 -8.21
N TYR A 78 -6.63 4.95 -7.19
CA TYR A 78 -5.40 5.55 -6.66
C TYR A 78 -4.22 5.43 -7.64
N LEU A 79 -4.18 4.40 -8.49
CA LEU A 79 -3.13 4.22 -9.50
C LEU A 79 -3.41 5.01 -10.78
N VAL A 80 -4.61 4.87 -11.34
CA VAL A 80 -5.01 5.45 -12.63
C VAL A 80 -5.28 6.94 -12.49
N GLY A 81 -5.85 7.41 -11.38
CA GLY A 81 -6.13 8.82 -11.12
C GLY A 81 -4.92 9.75 -11.36
N PRO A 82 -3.79 9.58 -10.66
CA PRO A 82 -2.61 10.38 -10.88
C PRO A 82 -1.98 10.17 -12.27
N LEU A 83 -2.05 8.97 -12.85
CA LEU A 83 -1.55 8.73 -14.21
C LEU A 83 -2.34 9.53 -15.24
N VAL A 84 -3.67 9.55 -15.14
CA VAL A 84 -4.54 10.32 -16.04
C VAL A 84 -4.31 11.82 -15.85
N VAL A 85 -4.28 12.30 -14.62
CA VAL A 85 -4.00 13.71 -14.32
C VAL A 85 -2.62 14.11 -14.81
N GLY A 86 -1.60 13.30 -14.56
CA GLY A 86 -0.23 13.51 -15.01
C GLY A 86 -0.10 13.49 -16.53
N ALA A 87 -0.78 12.56 -17.20
CA ALA A 87 -0.79 12.48 -18.66
C ALA A 87 -1.48 13.70 -19.29
N VAL A 88 -2.65 14.09 -18.79
CA VAL A 88 -3.38 15.28 -19.28
C VAL A 88 -2.56 16.54 -19.05
N ALA A 89 -2.00 16.71 -17.85
CA ALA A 89 -1.13 17.84 -17.54
C ALA A 89 0.13 17.83 -18.41
N GLY A 90 0.75 16.68 -18.61
CA GLY A 90 1.95 16.51 -19.45
C GLY A 90 1.68 16.85 -20.91
N VAL A 91 0.54 16.41 -21.46
CA VAL A 91 0.14 16.76 -22.83
C VAL A 91 -0.17 18.25 -22.94
N ALA A 92 -0.94 18.82 -22.01
CA ALA A 92 -1.28 20.25 -22.02
C ALA A 92 -0.04 21.14 -21.89
N LEU A 93 0.83 20.86 -20.91
CA LEU A 93 2.05 21.64 -20.69
C LEU A 93 3.10 21.39 -21.78
N GLY A 94 3.24 20.16 -22.25
CA GLY A 94 4.14 19.81 -23.34
C GLY A 94 3.75 20.46 -24.67
N SER A 95 2.46 20.51 -24.98
CA SER A 95 1.96 21.21 -26.17
C SER A 95 2.17 22.73 -26.07
N VAL A 96 1.88 23.36 -24.92
CA VAL A 96 2.19 24.78 -24.68
C VAL A 96 3.70 25.03 -24.83
N GLY A 97 4.54 24.19 -24.24
CA GLY A 97 6.00 24.29 -24.35
C GLY A 97 6.49 24.18 -25.79
N TYR A 98 5.93 23.24 -26.56
CA TYR A 98 6.25 23.06 -27.97
C TYR A 98 5.93 24.30 -28.81
N TYR A 99 4.71 24.86 -28.67
CA TYR A 99 4.32 26.07 -29.40
C TYR A 99 5.15 27.29 -28.97
N ALA A 100 5.42 27.44 -27.67
CA ALA A 100 6.27 28.51 -27.17
C ALA A 100 7.69 28.44 -27.77
N LEU A 101 8.28 27.25 -27.84
CA LEU A 101 9.56 27.03 -28.50
C LEU A 101 9.50 27.35 -29.99
N GLY A 102 8.41 27.01 -30.68
CA GLY A 102 8.22 27.35 -32.10
C GLY A 102 8.20 28.85 -32.37
N VAL A 103 7.61 29.66 -31.47
CA VAL A 103 7.60 31.13 -31.56
C VAL A 103 8.97 31.72 -31.23
N LEU A 104 9.67 31.15 -30.25
CA LEU A 104 10.98 31.63 -29.82
C LEU A 104 12.11 31.21 -30.78
N ALA A 105 11.97 30.09 -31.48
CA ALA A 105 12.98 29.54 -32.38
C ALA A 105 13.62 30.55 -33.37
N PRO A 106 12.86 31.38 -34.12
CA PRO A 106 13.46 32.36 -35.04
C PRO A 106 14.18 33.52 -34.31
N LEU A 107 13.89 33.76 -33.03
CA LEU A 107 14.54 34.79 -32.20
C LEU A 107 15.80 34.28 -31.50
N VAL A 108 15.95 32.95 -31.39
CA VAL A 108 17.05 32.28 -30.72
C VAL A 108 18.09 31.86 -31.77
N THR A 109 18.92 32.82 -32.18
CA THR A 109 19.93 32.63 -33.24
C THR A 109 21.34 32.34 -32.72
N SER A 110 21.61 32.65 -31.45
CA SER A 110 22.91 32.40 -30.83
C SER A 110 22.92 31.09 -30.04
N GLU A 111 24.06 30.41 -30.06
CA GLU A 111 24.26 29.16 -29.32
C GLU A 111 23.99 29.35 -27.81
N ALA A 112 24.42 30.48 -27.24
CA ALA A 112 24.15 30.85 -25.86
C ALA A 112 22.64 30.96 -25.54
N ALA A 113 21.83 31.48 -26.47
CA ALA A 113 20.39 31.58 -26.29
C ALA A 113 19.70 30.21 -26.36
N ILE A 114 20.18 29.29 -27.21
CA ILE A 114 19.68 27.91 -27.28
C ILE A 114 19.90 27.19 -25.95
N TRP A 115 21.11 27.31 -25.38
CA TRP A 115 21.43 26.74 -24.08
C TRP A 115 20.58 27.34 -22.96
N GLY A 116 20.37 28.67 -22.96
CA GLY A 116 19.53 29.35 -21.98
C GLY A 116 18.07 28.88 -21.99
N VAL A 117 17.46 28.81 -23.18
CA VAL A 117 16.06 28.34 -23.32
C VAL A 117 15.94 26.85 -22.96
N SER A 118 16.90 26.03 -23.37
CA SER A 118 16.92 24.60 -23.04
C SER A 118 17.07 24.36 -21.53
N LEU A 119 17.89 25.15 -20.85
CA LEU A 119 18.07 25.06 -19.40
C LEU A 119 16.77 25.41 -18.66
N VAL A 120 16.07 26.46 -19.08
CA VAL A 120 14.78 26.85 -18.49
C VAL A 120 13.72 25.78 -18.73
N ALA A 121 13.63 25.24 -19.96
CA ALA A 121 12.71 24.15 -20.27
C ALA A 121 13.00 22.89 -19.44
N ALA A 122 14.27 22.52 -19.30
CA ALA A 122 14.70 21.40 -18.47
C ALA A 122 14.37 21.62 -16.99
N ALA A 123 14.57 22.83 -16.46
CA ALA A 123 14.23 23.18 -15.09
C ALA A 123 12.72 23.08 -14.81
N ILE A 124 11.88 23.55 -15.73
CA ILE A 124 10.42 23.42 -15.64
C ILE A 124 10.01 21.95 -15.70
N ALA A 125 10.56 21.17 -16.63
CA ALA A 125 10.28 19.74 -16.74
C ALA A 125 10.70 18.99 -15.47
N ALA A 126 11.86 19.31 -14.90
CA ALA A 126 12.33 18.74 -13.64
C ALA A 126 11.42 19.09 -12.47
N LEU A 127 10.93 20.34 -12.37
CA LEU A 127 9.98 20.75 -11.35
C LEU A 127 8.65 20.01 -11.48
N LEU A 128 8.12 19.85 -12.70
CA LEU A 128 6.90 19.08 -12.95
C LEU A 128 7.07 17.61 -12.60
N ALA A 129 8.20 17.00 -12.97
CA ALA A 129 8.54 15.64 -12.59
C ALA A 129 8.61 15.49 -11.06
N LEU A 130 9.20 16.47 -10.35
CA LEU A 130 9.27 16.48 -8.90
C LEU A 130 7.88 16.56 -8.27
N VAL A 131 6.99 17.42 -8.79
CA VAL A 131 5.59 17.49 -8.34
C VAL A 131 4.88 16.15 -8.57
N PHE A 132 5.07 15.52 -9.73
CA PHE A 132 4.47 14.23 -10.04
C PHE A 132 4.96 13.13 -9.09
N VAL A 133 6.26 13.08 -8.81
CA VAL A 133 6.84 12.16 -7.83
C VAL A 133 6.27 12.41 -6.44
N ALA A 134 6.17 13.67 -6.01
CA ALA A 134 5.59 14.04 -4.72
C ALA A 134 4.12 13.58 -4.60
N VAL A 135 3.30 13.82 -5.62
CA VAL A 135 1.90 13.36 -5.65
C VAL A 135 1.82 11.83 -5.59
N THR A 136 2.68 11.13 -6.34
CA THR A 136 2.73 9.66 -6.33
C THR A 136 3.09 9.12 -4.95
N LEU A 137 4.05 9.75 -4.27
CA LEU A 137 4.43 9.38 -2.90
C LEU A 137 3.29 9.60 -1.91
N VAL A 138 2.55 10.71 -2.03
CA VAL A 138 1.37 10.97 -1.20
C VAL A 138 0.31 9.88 -1.41
N ILE A 139 0.07 9.49 -2.66
CA ILE A 139 -0.89 8.43 -3.01
C ILE A 139 -0.43 7.07 -2.46
N TYR A 140 0.85 6.73 -2.62
CA TYR A 140 1.45 5.54 -2.04
C TYR A 140 1.27 5.50 -0.51
N TYR A 141 1.46 6.64 0.16
CA TYR A 141 1.26 6.77 1.60
C TYR A 141 -0.21 6.65 2.04
N LEU A 142 -1.15 7.14 1.23
CA LEU A 142 -2.58 7.14 1.55
C LEU A 142 -3.30 5.84 1.20
N LEU A 143 -2.82 5.08 0.22
CA LEU A 143 -3.45 3.85 -0.25
C LEU A 143 -3.69 2.81 0.87
N PRO A 144 -2.72 2.47 1.74
CA PRO A 144 -2.98 1.52 2.83
C PRO A 144 -4.03 2.02 3.82
N ALA A 145 -4.04 3.32 4.15
CA ALA A 145 -5.10 3.92 4.97
C ALA A 145 -6.48 3.84 4.28
N ALA A 146 -6.56 4.07 2.98
CA ALA A 146 -7.81 3.97 2.22
C ALA A 146 -8.37 2.54 2.24
N LEU A 147 -7.51 1.53 2.04
CA LEU A 147 -7.90 0.11 2.15
C LEU A 147 -8.34 -0.26 3.57
N ALA A 148 -7.69 0.28 4.60
CA ALA A 148 -8.07 0.11 5.99
C ALA A 148 -9.44 0.75 6.32
N VAL A 149 -9.72 1.96 5.81
CA VAL A 149 -11.05 2.60 5.93
C VAL A 149 -12.12 1.79 5.20
N TYR A 150 -11.81 1.25 4.02
CA TYR A 150 -12.71 0.36 3.29
C TYR A 150 -13.02 -0.92 4.09
N ALA A 151 -12.01 -1.57 4.65
CA ALA A 151 -12.18 -2.73 5.51
C ALA A 151 -13.08 -2.44 6.72
N ARG A 152 -12.96 -1.25 7.32
CA ARG A 152 -13.78 -0.84 8.47
C ARG A 152 -15.23 -0.48 8.13
N THR A 153 -15.45 0.12 6.96
CA THR A 153 -16.76 0.71 6.60
C THR A 153 -17.55 -0.14 5.60
N GLY A 154 -16.89 -1.06 4.90
CA GLY A 154 -17.47 -1.85 3.80
C GLY A 154 -17.84 -1.04 2.56
N THR A 155 -17.56 0.26 2.52
CA THR A 155 -17.98 1.15 1.41
C THR A 155 -16.77 1.73 0.67
N VAL A 156 -16.74 1.56 -0.65
CA VAL A 156 -15.65 2.09 -1.50
C VAL A 156 -15.56 3.61 -1.40
N ARG A 157 -16.71 4.29 -1.29
CA ARG A 157 -16.77 5.75 -1.18
C ARG A 157 -16.05 6.30 0.05
N ALA A 158 -16.15 5.62 1.19
CA ALA A 158 -15.49 6.06 2.42
C ALA A 158 -13.95 6.02 2.31
N ALA A 159 -13.41 5.17 1.43
CA ALA A 159 -11.97 5.09 1.18
C ALA A 159 -11.38 6.40 0.61
N PHE A 160 -12.21 7.29 0.04
CA PHE A 160 -11.80 8.56 -0.55
C PHE A 160 -12.20 9.78 0.31
N ASP A 161 -12.72 9.57 1.51
CA ASP A 161 -13.06 10.69 2.39
C ASP A 161 -11.78 11.38 2.91
N ARG A 162 -11.56 12.60 2.42
CA ARG A 162 -10.38 13.40 2.73
C ARG A 162 -10.24 13.69 4.23
N SER A 163 -11.35 13.93 4.93
CA SER A 163 -11.31 14.28 6.35
C SER A 163 -10.82 13.10 7.20
N THR A 164 -11.39 11.92 6.94
CA THR A 164 -10.99 10.66 7.56
C THR A 164 -9.53 10.30 7.23
N LEU A 165 -9.13 10.40 5.96
CA LEU A 165 -7.77 10.08 5.55
C LEU A 165 -6.73 11.03 6.15
N GLN A 166 -7.01 12.33 6.22
CA GLN A 166 -6.08 13.30 6.81
C GLN A 166 -5.87 13.04 8.29
N GLY A 167 -6.91 12.69 9.04
CA GLY A 167 -6.80 12.33 10.46
C GLY A 167 -5.88 11.13 10.69
N ILE A 168 -5.98 10.10 9.84
CA ILE A 168 -5.12 8.91 9.92
C ILE A 168 -3.70 9.23 9.46
N ALA A 169 -3.57 9.89 8.31
CA ALA A 169 -2.30 10.18 7.65
C ALA A 169 -1.38 11.11 8.46
N LEU A 170 -1.96 12.04 9.23
CA LEU A 170 -1.21 12.97 10.09
C LEU A 170 -0.89 12.38 11.47
N SER A 171 -1.34 11.17 11.78
CA SER A 171 -1.00 10.53 13.05
C SER A 171 0.45 10.04 13.04
N GLY A 172 1.20 10.36 14.11
CA GLY A 172 2.60 9.96 14.24
C GLY A 172 2.80 8.43 14.26
N ARG A 173 1.82 7.68 14.78
CA ARG A 173 1.85 6.21 14.79
C ARG A 173 1.72 5.62 13.39
N TYR A 174 0.79 6.14 12.58
CA TYR A 174 0.67 5.71 11.18
C TYR A 174 1.94 6.02 10.38
N PHE A 175 2.52 7.21 10.59
CA PHE A 175 3.79 7.59 9.98
C PHE A 175 4.92 6.61 10.34
N LEU A 176 5.07 6.27 11.63
CA LEU A 176 6.08 5.31 12.08
C LEU A 176 5.86 3.93 11.49
N SER A 177 4.62 3.44 11.44
CA SER A 177 4.28 2.15 10.85
C SER A 177 4.60 2.11 9.35
N MET A 178 4.33 3.19 8.61
CA MET A 178 4.70 3.28 7.20
C MET A 178 6.23 3.36 7.01
N ALA A 179 6.95 4.02 7.91
CA ALA A 179 8.41 4.02 7.90
C ALA A 179 8.99 2.61 8.13
N VAL A 180 8.43 1.85 9.08
CA VAL A 180 8.78 0.44 9.31
C VAL A 180 8.41 -0.43 8.11
N LEU A 181 7.25 -0.18 7.50
CA LEU A 181 6.80 -0.88 6.30
C LEU A 181 7.79 -0.69 5.13
N GLN A 182 8.49 0.44 5.08
CA GLN A 182 9.50 0.68 4.07
C GLN A 182 10.73 -0.23 4.22
N LEU A 183 10.95 -0.88 5.37
CA LEU A 183 12.02 -1.87 5.55
C LEU A 183 11.71 -3.19 4.84
N LEU A 184 10.43 -3.57 4.70
CA LEU A 184 10.02 -4.81 4.03
C LEU A 184 10.53 -4.94 2.59
N PRO A 185 10.34 -3.94 1.71
CA PRO A 185 10.86 -4.01 0.34
C PRO A 185 12.40 -4.00 0.26
N LEU A 186 13.12 -3.67 1.34
CA LEU A 186 14.57 -3.84 1.41
C LEU A 186 14.95 -5.27 1.81
N VAL A 187 14.23 -5.88 2.75
CA VAL A 187 14.52 -7.23 3.29
C VAL A 187 14.04 -8.33 2.36
N VAL A 188 12.82 -8.23 1.82
CA VAL A 188 12.19 -9.25 0.96
C VAL A 188 13.06 -9.67 -0.23
N PRO A 189 13.63 -8.77 -1.06
CA PRO A 189 14.47 -9.18 -2.18
C PRO A 189 15.77 -9.85 -1.74
N VAL A 190 16.36 -9.44 -0.62
CA VAL A 190 17.55 -10.11 -0.06
C VAL A 190 17.20 -11.56 0.31
N VAL A 191 16.11 -11.77 1.03
CA VAL A 191 15.64 -13.12 1.40
C VAL A 191 15.32 -13.93 0.15
N ALA A 192 14.66 -13.34 -0.85
CA ALA A 192 14.37 -13.99 -2.12
C ALA A 192 15.64 -14.46 -2.86
N VAL A 193 16.68 -13.62 -2.92
CA VAL A 193 17.98 -13.97 -3.51
C VAL A 193 18.66 -15.11 -2.75
N VAL A 194 18.65 -15.09 -1.41
CA VAL A 194 19.20 -16.19 -0.60
C VAL A 194 18.43 -17.49 -0.85
N CYS A 195 17.10 -17.43 -0.93
CA CYS A 195 16.28 -18.60 -1.24
C CYS A 195 16.62 -19.20 -2.61
N LEU A 196 16.89 -18.37 -3.62
CA LEU A 196 17.28 -18.83 -4.96
C LEU A 196 18.60 -19.61 -5.00
N LEU A 197 19.45 -19.51 -3.97
CA LEU A 197 20.69 -20.29 -3.86
C LEU A 197 20.44 -21.78 -3.58
N THR A 198 19.22 -22.17 -3.19
CA THR A 198 18.89 -23.54 -2.79
C THR A 198 17.66 -24.05 -3.54
N VAL A 199 17.64 -25.34 -3.87
CA VAL A 199 16.48 -25.98 -4.52
C VAL A 199 15.22 -25.84 -3.66
N VAL A 200 15.36 -26.00 -2.34
CA VAL A 200 14.26 -25.83 -1.38
C VAL A 200 13.76 -24.39 -1.35
N GLY A 201 14.67 -23.41 -1.33
CA GLY A 201 14.30 -22.00 -1.30
C GLY A 201 13.55 -21.54 -2.56
N THR A 202 13.85 -22.11 -3.74
CA THR A 202 13.07 -21.86 -4.96
C THR A 202 11.60 -22.27 -4.83
N VAL A 203 11.31 -23.37 -4.12
CA VAL A 203 9.93 -23.81 -3.84
C VAL A 203 9.23 -22.87 -2.86
N VAL A 204 9.97 -22.30 -1.90
CA VAL A 204 9.46 -21.38 -0.89
C VAL A 204 9.32 -19.94 -1.41
N LEU A 205 10.01 -19.60 -2.50
CA LEU A 205 10.03 -18.26 -3.09
C LEU A 205 8.65 -17.59 -3.22
N PRO A 206 7.58 -18.30 -3.65
CA PRO A 206 6.24 -17.70 -3.77
C PRO A 206 5.55 -17.40 -2.43
N ALA A 207 5.98 -18.04 -1.34
CA ALA A 207 5.47 -17.81 0.01
C ALA A 207 5.97 -16.50 0.61
N ILE A 208 7.17 -16.05 0.23
CA ILE A 208 7.78 -14.82 0.75
C ILE A 208 6.89 -13.60 0.53
N PRO A 209 6.44 -13.26 -0.71
CA PRO A 209 5.56 -12.12 -0.92
C PRO A 209 4.21 -12.27 -0.22
N PHE A 210 3.66 -13.48 -0.10
CA PHE A 210 2.40 -13.71 0.62
C PHE A 210 2.54 -13.38 2.11
N VAL A 211 3.59 -13.89 2.75
CA VAL A 211 3.91 -13.60 4.17
C VAL A 211 4.17 -12.10 4.35
N ALA A 212 4.94 -11.47 3.46
CA ALA A 212 5.21 -10.04 3.51
C ALA A 212 3.94 -9.19 3.44
N VAL A 213 3.00 -9.56 2.56
CA VAL A 213 1.67 -8.91 2.47
C VAL A 213 0.90 -9.06 3.78
N LEU A 214 0.87 -10.25 4.39
CA LEU A 214 0.18 -10.45 5.68
C LEU A 214 0.75 -9.59 6.80
N VAL A 215 2.08 -9.54 6.93
CA VAL A 215 2.77 -8.68 7.90
C VAL A 215 2.41 -7.21 7.65
N SER A 216 2.43 -6.78 6.39
CA SER A 216 2.14 -5.41 5.98
C SER A 216 0.72 -4.99 6.38
N PHE A 217 -0.28 -5.80 6.03
CA PHE A 217 -1.68 -5.48 6.31
C PHE A 217 -2.01 -5.57 7.81
N ARG A 218 -1.37 -6.47 8.56
CA ARG A 218 -1.47 -6.49 10.03
C ARG A 218 -0.90 -5.21 10.64
N LEU A 219 0.30 -4.80 10.21
CA LEU A 219 0.97 -3.60 10.68
C LEU A 219 0.11 -2.34 10.43
N VAL A 220 -0.41 -2.20 9.21
CA VAL A 220 -1.30 -1.11 8.82
C VAL A 220 -2.60 -1.13 9.61
N GLY A 221 -3.22 -2.31 9.79
CA GLY A 221 -4.45 -2.43 10.57
C GLY A 221 -4.29 -1.96 12.00
N VAL A 222 -3.21 -2.36 12.68
CA VAL A 222 -2.89 -1.92 14.04
C VAL A 222 -2.65 -0.40 14.08
N ALA A 223 -1.85 0.12 13.15
CA ALA A 223 -1.54 1.55 13.08
C ALA A 223 -2.78 2.42 12.90
N VAL A 224 -3.70 1.98 12.03
CA VAL A 224 -4.96 2.70 11.74
C VAL A 224 -5.94 2.58 12.91
N ALA A 225 -6.01 1.42 13.58
CA ALA A 225 -6.83 1.26 14.79
C ALA A 225 -6.42 2.26 15.86
N ASP A 226 -5.12 2.31 16.16
CA ASP A 226 -4.51 3.25 17.11
C ASP A 226 -4.75 4.71 16.73
N ALA A 227 -4.51 5.07 15.47
CA ALA A 227 -4.69 6.43 14.96
C ALA A 227 -6.15 6.91 15.06
N SER A 228 -7.11 5.98 15.01
CA SER A 228 -8.54 6.28 15.13
C SER A 228 -9.07 6.33 16.57
N GLY A 229 -8.18 6.25 17.58
CA GLY A 229 -8.57 6.36 18.99
C GLY A 229 -9.27 5.12 19.56
N ARG A 230 -9.31 4.02 18.80
CA ARG A 230 -9.73 2.70 19.31
C ARG A 230 -8.48 1.99 19.78
N VAL A 231 -8.11 2.22 21.04
CA VAL A 231 -7.14 1.39 21.74
C VAL A 231 -7.65 -0.04 21.69
N VAL A 232 -6.91 -0.94 21.04
CA VAL A 232 -7.04 -2.37 21.30
C VAL A 232 -6.50 -2.55 22.72
N ASP A 233 -7.37 -2.36 23.71
CA ASP A 233 -7.00 -2.50 25.10
C ASP A 233 -6.76 -3.99 25.37
N ASN A 234 -5.50 -4.39 25.39
CA ASN A 234 -5.10 -5.76 25.72
C ASN A 234 -4.68 -5.89 27.19
N HIS A 235 -5.16 -4.99 28.07
CA HIS A 235 -4.87 -5.00 29.49
C HIS A 235 -6.10 -4.79 30.39
N GLU A 236 -7.16 -5.58 30.19
CA GLU A 236 -7.97 -6.01 31.35
C GLU A 236 -7.29 -7.22 32.01
N ARG A 237 -6.20 -6.96 32.75
CA ARG A 237 -5.69 -7.93 33.72
C ARG A 237 -6.63 -7.92 34.92
N VAL A 238 -7.39 -9.01 35.04
CA VAL A 238 -7.79 -9.72 36.27
C VAL A 238 -8.29 -8.84 37.44
N PRO A 239 -9.58 -8.92 37.85
CA PRO A 239 -9.99 -8.35 39.12
C PRO A 239 -9.18 -9.01 40.25
N GLU A 240 -8.34 -8.21 40.88
CA GLU A 240 -7.63 -8.54 42.11
C GLU A 240 -8.67 -9.01 43.12
N ARG A 241 -8.69 -10.32 43.41
CA ARG A 241 -9.52 -10.85 44.48
C ARG A 241 -8.99 -10.25 45.77
N VAL A 242 -9.75 -9.30 46.31
CA VAL A 242 -9.61 -8.85 47.70
C VAL A 242 -9.75 -10.09 48.59
N PRO A 243 -8.74 -10.47 49.37
CA PRO A 243 -8.92 -11.50 50.38
C PRO A 243 -9.89 -10.95 51.44
N ALA A 244 -10.99 -11.66 51.66
CA ALA A 244 -11.85 -11.41 52.80
C ALA A 244 -11.17 -11.99 54.04
N ASP A 245 -11.00 -11.13 55.04
CA ASP A 245 -10.63 -11.46 56.42
C ASP A 245 -11.70 -12.34 57.10
#